data_AF-A0A5C7LSL7-F1
#
_entry.id   AF-A0A5C7LSL7-F1
#
_cell.length_a   1.000
_cell.length_b   1.000
_cell.length_c   1.000
_cell.angle_alpha   90.00
_cell.angle_beta   90.00
_cell.angle_gamma   90.00
#
_symmetry.space_group_name_H-M   'P 1'
#
loop_
_entity.id
_entity.type
_entity.pdbx_description
1 polymer ?
#
loop_
_entity_poly.entity_id
_entity_poly.type
_entity_poly.pdbx_seq_one_letter_code
_entity_poly.pdbx_strand_id
1 'polypeptide(L)'
;MSLTLAQARSLKTVADKHDISLPALVAVVNVESAGQIFAKDVAEDAPVIRWEGHYFYRMLKGSKRDAAVRAGLAASKAGAVKNPRSQRGRYDMLERAITIDKVAALSSISIGVGQVMGSHWKTLGFEHPEKMFDLAETGLAGQVDIMCRFIVHFDLKDEIDRLDWSGFARGYNGPAYRKNAYHTKMAKAYTAALRLLRQEAPEKLPSAATMLRMGSQGARVREVQQLLRRAGYPVTVDGDFAPSTKKPVSAFQE
;
A
#
# COMPACT_ATOMS: atom_id res chain seq x y z
N MET A 1 -4.42 2.32 10.80
CA MET A 1 -2.94 2.18 10.81
C MET A 1 -2.40 2.97 9.63
N SER A 2 -1.25 3.62 9.77
CA SER A 2 -0.56 4.25 8.63
C SER A 2 0.49 3.28 8.09
N LEU A 3 0.87 3.43 6.81
CA LEU A 3 1.98 2.70 6.21
C LEU A 3 3.28 2.90 7.03
N THR A 4 4.07 1.84 7.14
CA THR A 4 5.44 1.93 7.65
C THR A 4 6.35 2.65 6.65
N LEU A 5 7.55 3.08 7.08
CA LEU A 5 8.53 3.68 6.16
C LEU A 5 8.90 2.73 5.02
N ALA A 6 9.09 1.44 5.31
CA ALA A 6 9.41 0.43 4.29
C ALA A 6 8.28 0.29 3.26
N GLN A 7 7.03 0.23 3.71
CA GLN A 7 5.85 0.20 2.84
C GLN A 7 5.69 1.49 2.02
N ALA A 8 5.94 2.65 2.63
CA ALA A 8 5.88 3.92 1.93
C ALA A 8 6.96 3.99 0.82
N ARG A 9 8.17 3.50 1.10
CA ARG A 9 9.27 3.48 0.11
C ARG A 9 9.07 2.48 -1.02
N SER A 10 8.46 1.32 -0.75
CA SER A 10 8.18 0.34 -1.80
C SER A 10 7.24 0.87 -2.87
N LEU A 11 6.49 1.94 -2.58
CA LEU A 11 5.64 2.63 -3.55
C LEU A 11 6.39 3.57 -4.50
N LYS A 12 7.70 3.80 -4.31
CA LYS A 12 8.46 4.75 -5.15
C LYS A 12 8.38 4.40 -6.64
N THR A 13 8.59 3.13 -6.99
CA THR A 13 8.54 2.69 -8.39
C THR A 13 7.16 2.93 -9.02
N VAL A 14 6.08 2.71 -8.26
CA VAL A 14 4.72 2.94 -8.73
C VAL A 14 4.44 4.45 -8.84
N ALA A 15 4.90 5.24 -7.88
CA ALA A 15 4.81 6.69 -7.89
C ALA A 15 5.50 7.29 -9.12
N ASP A 16 6.75 6.89 -9.38
CA ASP A 16 7.53 7.34 -10.54
C ASP A 16 6.86 6.92 -11.86
N LYS A 17 6.35 5.68 -11.96
CA LYS A 17 5.66 5.16 -13.15
C LYS A 17 4.47 6.02 -13.58
N HIS A 18 3.73 6.57 -12.62
CA HIS A 18 2.52 7.36 -12.85
C HIS A 18 2.75 8.87 -12.70
N ASP A 19 4.00 9.30 -12.48
CA ASP A 19 4.37 10.69 -12.23
C ASP A 19 3.61 11.34 -11.04
N ILE A 20 3.31 10.56 -10.00
CA ILE A 20 2.62 11.04 -8.81
C ILE A 20 3.62 11.21 -7.68
N SER A 21 3.58 12.36 -7.00
CA SER A 21 4.42 12.63 -5.82
C SER A 21 4.28 11.52 -4.76
N LEU A 22 5.39 10.88 -4.38
CA LEU A 22 5.40 9.78 -3.41
C LEU A 22 4.75 10.15 -2.06
N PRO A 23 5.06 11.31 -1.43
CA PRO A 23 4.35 11.73 -0.23
C PRO A 23 2.83 11.90 -0.41
N ALA A 24 2.38 12.37 -1.58
CA ALA A 24 0.95 12.48 -1.88
C ALA A 24 0.29 11.11 -2.04
N LEU A 25 0.94 10.19 -2.76
CA LEU A 25 0.44 8.82 -2.92
C LEU A 25 0.31 8.11 -1.57
N VAL A 26 1.33 8.23 -0.72
CA VAL A 26 1.30 7.70 0.66
C VAL A 26 0.16 8.33 1.47
N ALA A 27 -0.12 9.62 1.28
CA ALA A 27 -1.23 10.30 1.96
C ALA A 27 -2.60 9.70 1.57
N VAL A 28 -2.85 9.53 0.26
CA VAL A 28 -4.10 8.97 -0.25
C VAL A 28 -4.28 7.53 0.23
N VAL A 29 -3.25 6.69 0.11
CA VAL A 29 -3.29 5.29 0.56
C VAL A 29 -3.62 5.18 2.05
N ASN A 30 -3.03 6.03 2.89
CA ASN A 30 -3.29 6.03 4.34
C ASN A 30 -4.73 6.41 4.69
N VAL A 31 -5.37 7.29 3.90
CA VAL A 31 -6.75 7.73 4.13
C VAL A 31 -7.76 6.68 3.64
N GLU A 32 -7.52 6.06 2.49
CA GLU A 32 -8.47 5.12 1.87
C GLU A 32 -8.46 3.74 2.53
N SER A 33 -7.28 3.21 2.87
CA SER A 33 -7.15 1.80 3.27
C SER A 33 -7.24 1.54 4.77
N ALA A 34 -7.19 2.61 5.60
CA ALA A 34 -6.90 2.51 7.02
C ALA A 34 -5.65 1.64 7.35
N GLY A 35 -4.75 1.43 6.37
CA GLY A 35 -3.54 0.61 6.46
C GLY A 35 -3.74 -0.89 6.26
N GLN A 36 -4.94 -1.34 5.87
CA GLN A 36 -5.19 -2.76 5.62
C GLN A 36 -4.99 -3.10 4.14
N ILE A 37 -3.94 -3.85 3.85
CA ILE A 37 -3.59 -4.28 2.48
C ILE A 37 -4.38 -5.53 2.09
N PHE A 38 -4.37 -6.54 2.97
CA PHE A 38 -5.03 -7.83 2.76
C PHE A 38 -6.09 -8.13 3.82
N ALA A 39 -7.06 -8.95 3.43
CA ALA A 39 -8.02 -9.57 4.33
C ALA A 39 -7.30 -10.55 5.27
N LYS A 40 -7.64 -10.54 6.56
CA LYS A 40 -6.96 -11.36 7.57
C LYS A 40 -7.58 -12.75 7.74
N ASP A 41 -8.79 -12.94 7.23
CA ASP A 41 -9.67 -14.09 7.45
C ASP A 41 -10.02 -14.84 6.14
N VAL A 42 -9.24 -14.61 5.07
CA VAL A 42 -9.48 -15.18 3.73
C VAL A 42 -8.31 -16.05 3.27
N ALA A 43 -7.44 -15.50 2.42
CA ALA A 43 -6.13 -16.03 2.04
C ALA A 43 -5.11 -14.92 2.30
N GLU A 44 -3.82 -15.25 2.44
CA GLU A 44 -2.79 -14.28 2.83
C GLU A 44 -2.65 -13.10 1.85
N ASP A 45 -2.92 -13.35 0.58
CA ASP A 45 -2.86 -12.43 -0.56
C ASP A 45 -4.23 -11.85 -0.96
N ALA A 46 -5.31 -12.24 -0.28
CA ALA A 46 -6.65 -11.79 -0.63
C ALA A 46 -6.80 -10.28 -0.36
N PRO A 47 -7.04 -9.43 -1.37
CA PRO A 47 -7.24 -7.99 -1.15
C PRO A 47 -8.51 -7.74 -0.33
N VAL A 48 -8.57 -6.62 0.38
CA VAL A 48 -9.82 -6.17 1.00
C VAL A 48 -10.84 -5.86 -0.10
N ILE A 49 -12.04 -6.43 0.00
CA ILE A 49 -13.13 -6.16 -0.93
C ILE A 49 -14.35 -5.54 -0.25
N ARG A 50 -15.18 -4.88 -1.05
CA ARG A 50 -16.53 -4.50 -0.67
C ARG A 50 -17.48 -4.82 -1.82
N TRP A 51 -18.56 -5.50 -1.50
CA TRP A 51 -19.59 -5.91 -2.45
C TRP A 51 -20.55 -4.76 -2.76
N GLU A 52 -20.80 -4.50 -4.04
CA GLU A 52 -21.75 -3.50 -4.52
C GLU A 52 -22.88 -4.15 -5.32
N GLY A 53 -23.88 -4.68 -4.61
CA GLY A 53 -25.00 -5.43 -5.21
C GLY A 53 -25.83 -4.64 -6.24
N HIS A 54 -25.75 -3.31 -6.24
CA HIS A 54 -26.41 -2.47 -7.25
C HIS A 54 -25.65 -2.40 -8.58
N TYR A 55 -24.33 -2.58 -8.57
CA TYR A 55 -23.55 -2.83 -9.79
C TYR A 55 -23.91 -4.20 -10.37
N PHE A 56 -23.95 -5.23 -9.52
CA PHE A 56 -24.30 -6.58 -9.96
C PHE A 56 -25.70 -6.64 -10.56
N TYR A 57 -26.67 -5.97 -9.94
CA TYR A 57 -28.01 -5.80 -10.48
C TYR A 57 -28.03 -5.18 -11.89
N ARG A 58 -27.27 -4.09 -12.10
CA ARG A 58 -27.22 -3.37 -13.39
C ARG A 58 -26.59 -4.20 -14.50
N MET A 59 -25.57 -5.00 -14.17
CA MET A 59 -24.82 -5.80 -15.15
C MET A 59 -25.59 -7.04 -15.61
N LEU A 60 -26.42 -7.62 -14.74
CA LEU A 60 -27.22 -8.78 -15.08
C LEU A 60 -28.55 -8.41 -15.75
N LYS A 61 -29.15 -9.35 -16.49
CA LYS A 61 -30.50 -9.25 -17.07
C LYS A 61 -31.19 -10.63 -16.99
N GLY A 62 -32.51 -10.64 -17.14
CA GLY A 62 -33.33 -11.87 -17.19
C GLY A 62 -33.07 -12.82 -16.01
N SER A 63 -33.04 -14.12 -16.30
CA SER A 63 -32.92 -15.20 -15.30
C SER A 63 -31.70 -15.05 -14.39
N LYS A 64 -30.57 -14.53 -14.89
CA LYS A 64 -29.37 -14.26 -14.06
C LYS A 64 -29.63 -13.17 -13.03
N ARG A 65 -30.27 -12.07 -13.41
CA ARG A 65 -30.62 -10.98 -12.49
C ARG A 65 -31.60 -11.49 -11.44
N ASP A 66 -32.61 -12.24 -11.86
CA ASP A 66 -33.63 -12.78 -10.95
C ASP A 66 -33.01 -13.77 -9.95
N ALA A 67 -32.09 -14.63 -10.41
CA ALA A 67 -31.32 -15.51 -9.54
C ALA A 67 -30.47 -14.73 -8.52
N ALA A 68 -29.79 -13.68 -8.96
CA ALA A 68 -28.97 -12.85 -8.08
C ALA A 68 -29.81 -12.09 -7.03
N VAL A 69 -30.99 -11.59 -7.41
CA VAL A 69 -31.93 -10.94 -6.49
C VAL A 69 -32.47 -11.95 -5.47
N ARG A 70 -32.93 -13.12 -5.92
CA ARG A 70 -33.40 -14.20 -5.02
C ARG A 70 -32.31 -14.68 -4.06
N ALA A 71 -31.06 -14.72 -4.51
CA ALA A 71 -29.90 -15.08 -3.69
C ALA A 71 -29.49 -13.98 -2.70
N GLY A 72 -30.10 -12.79 -2.73
CA GLY A 72 -29.73 -11.65 -1.90
C GLY A 72 -28.41 -11.00 -2.29
N LEU A 73 -27.94 -11.21 -3.53
CA LEU A 73 -26.67 -10.69 -4.05
C LEU A 73 -26.85 -9.38 -4.83
N ALA A 74 -28.05 -9.11 -5.35
CA ALA A 74 -28.34 -7.97 -6.20
C ALA A 74 -29.57 -7.19 -5.73
N ALA A 75 -29.51 -5.86 -5.82
CA ALA A 75 -30.66 -4.96 -5.62
C ALA A 75 -30.45 -3.67 -6.40
N SER A 76 -31.51 -3.06 -6.94
CA SER A 76 -31.39 -1.84 -7.75
C SER A 76 -30.88 -0.62 -6.97
N LYS A 77 -31.16 -0.56 -5.66
CA LYS A 77 -30.77 0.54 -4.78
C LYS A 77 -29.40 0.28 -4.14
N ALA A 78 -28.51 1.26 -4.23
CA ALA A 78 -27.21 1.24 -3.55
C ALA A 78 -27.39 1.05 -2.02
N GLY A 79 -26.57 0.18 -1.43
CA GLY A 79 -26.61 -0.14 0.00
C GLY A 79 -27.76 -1.05 0.47
N ALA A 80 -28.67 -1.48 -0.42
CA ALA A 80 -29.74 -2.41 -0.05
C ALA A 80 -29.21 -3.83 0.26
N VAL A 81 -28.15 -4.26 -0.43
CA VAL A 81 -27.41 -5.49 -0.10
C VAL A 81 -26.38 -5.15 0.98
N LYS A 82 -26.56 -5.69 2.18
CA LYS A 82 -25.67 -5.43 3.32
C LYS A 82 -24.37 -6.23 3.15
N ASN A 83 -23.24 -5.56 3.36
CA ASN A 83 -21.94 -6.23 3.42
C ASN A 83 -21.75 -6.89 4.81
N PRO A 84 -21.29 -8.16 4.86
CA PRO A 84 -20.79 -8.77 6.08
C PRO A 84 -19.66 -7.96 6.74
N ARG A 85 -19.53 -8.12 8.06
CA ARG A 85 -18.47 -7.46 8.82
C ARG A 85 -17.08 -8.04 8.48
N SER A 86 -17.00 -9.37 8.37
CA SER A 86 -15.80 -10.12 7.99
C SER A 86 -15.49 -9.99 6.50
N GLN A 87 -14.22 -10.15 6.11
CA GLN A 87 -13.89 -10.27 4.69
C GLN A 87 -14.29 -11.64 4.18
N ARG A 88 -14.14 -12.71 4.98
CA ARG A 88 -14.64 -14.05 4.61
C ARG A 88 -16.08 -14.02 4.12
N GLY A 89 -16.98 -13.40 4.87
CA GLY A 89 -18.38 -13.31 4.45
C GLY A 89 -18.59 -12.52 3.14
N ARG A 90 -17.73 -11.54 2.85
CA ARG A 90 -17.77 -10.81 1.56
C ARG A 90 -17.24 -11.66 0.41
N TYR A 91 -16.20 -12.46 0.65
CA TYR A 91 -15.69 -13.42 -0.31
C TYR A 91 -16.70 -14.54 -0.58
N ASP A 92 -17.40 -15.05 0.44
CA ASP A 92 -18.49 -16.03 0.25
C ASP A 92 -19.61 -15.46 -0.65
N MET A 93 -19.91 -14.15 -0.54
CA MET A 93 -20.84 -13.48 -1.46
C MET A 93 -20.29 -13.40 -2.89
N LEU A 94 -19.01 -13.05 -3.04
CA LEU A 94 -18.35 -12.98 -4.33
C LEU A 94 -18.32 -14.35 -5.02
N GLU A 95 -17.93 -15.41 -4.30
CA GLU A 95 -17.91 -16.80 -4.80
C GLU A 95 -19.28 -17.24 -5.29
N ARG A 96 -20.34 -16.97 -4.52
CA ARG A 96 -21.72 -17.24 -4.94
C ARG A 96 -22.11 -16.45 -6.18
N ALA A 97 -21.71 -15.19 -6.29
CA ALA A 97 -21.98 -14.36 -7.45
C ALA A 97 -21.22 -14.81 -8.71
N ILE A 98 -19.99 -15.30 -8.56
CA ILE A 98 -19.19 -15.88 -9.64
C ILE A 98 -19.92 -17.05 -10.32
N THR A 99 -20.65 -17.86 -9.55
CA THR A 99 -21.46 -18.96 -10.13
C THR A 99 -22.58 -18.48 -11.04
N ILE A 100 -23.05 -17.23 -10.89
CA ILE A 100 -24.09 -16.63 -11.73
C ILE A 100 -23.45 -15.97 -12.96
N ASP A 101 -22.44 -15.12 -12.72
CA ASP A 101 -21.71 -14.42 -13.76
C ASP A 101 -20.38 -13.87 -13.22
N LYS A 102 -19.28 -14.51 -13.59
CA LYS A 102 -17.93 -14.16 -13.09
C LYS A 102 -17.51 -12.73 -13.41
N VAL A 103 -17.68 -12.29 -14.66
CA VAL A 103 -17.27 -10.95 -15.09
C VAL A 103 -18.08 -9.89 -14.38
N ALA A 104 -19.40 -10.06 -14.27
CA ALA A 104 -20.24 -9.13 -13.53
C ALA A 104 -19.92 -9.12 -12.03
N ALA A 105 -19.62 -10.28 -11.43
CA ALA A 105 -19.30 -10.39 -10.01
C ALA A 105 -18.00 -9.65 -9.66
N LEU A 106 -16.91 -9.91 -10.38
CA LEU A 106 -15.63 -9.22 -10.18
C LEU A 106 -15.72 -7.73 -10.53
N SER A 107 -16.60 -7.35 -11.46
CA SER A 107 -16.86 -5.94 -11.76
C SER A 107 -17.71 -5.22 -10.69
N SER A 108 -18.29 -5.97 -9.75
CA SER A 108 -19.22 -5.45 -8.72
C SER A 108 -18.61 -5.38 -7.32
N ILE A 109 -17.29 -5.42 -7.22
CA ILE A 109 -16.54 -5.23 -5.98
C ILE A 109 -15.61 -4.04 -6.09
N SER A 110 -15.44 -3.27 -5.02
CA SER A 110 -14.26 -2.41 -4.86
C SER A 110 -13.12 -3.19 -4.21
N ILE A 111 -11.89 -2.98 -4.67
CA ILE A 111 -10.74 -3.85 -4.36
C ILE A 111 -9.58 -3.05 -3.75
N GLY A 112 -8.94 -3.65 -2.75
CA GLY A 112 -7.63 -3.24 -2.21
C GLY A 112 -7.63 -1.90 -1.47
N VAL A 113 -6.42 -1.39 -1.22
CA VAL A 113 -6.17 -0.16 -0.46
C VAL A 113 -6.87 1.07 -1.03
N GLY A 114 -7.09 1.12 -2.34
CA GLY A 114 -7.77 2.23 -2.99
C GLY A 114 -9.27 2.09 -3.11
N GLN A 115 -9.82 0.92 -2.80
CA GLN A 115 -11.24 0.62 -3.01
C GLN A 115 -11.71 1.04 -4.42
N VAL A 116 -10.88 0.80 -5.43
CA VAL A 116 -11.24 1.08 -6.82
C VAL A 116 -12.26 0.05 -7.29
N MET A 117 -13.34 0.51 -7.92
CA MET A 117 -14.40 -0.37 -8.40
C MET A 117 -13.90 -1.26 -9.54
N GLY A 118 -14.14 -2.57 -9.43
CA GLY A 118 -13.77 -3.56 -10.44
C GLY A 118 -14.37 -3.27 -11.81
N SER A 119 -15.53 -2.60 -11.89
CA SER A 119 -16.17 -2.19 -13.15
C SER A 119 -15.29 -1.30 -14.04
N HIS A 120 -14.24 -0.70 -13.49
CA HIS A 120 -13.30 0.11 -14.25
C HIS A 120 -12.21 -0.71 -14.95
N TRP A 121 -12.15 -2.04 -14.80
CA TRP A 121 -11.07 -2.88 -15.36
C TRP A 121 -10.71 -2.51 -16.81
N LYS A 122 -11.72 -2.36 -17.69
CA LYS A 122 -11.49 -2.04 -19.11
C LYS A 122 -10.91 -0.64 -19.28
N THR A 123 -11.49 0.31 -18.56
CA THR A 123 -11.08 1.72 -18.53
C THR A 123 -9.65 1.89 -18.01
N LEU A 124 -9.23 1.04 -17.07
CA LEU A 124 -7.89 1.05 -16.49
C LEU A 124 -6.88 0.21 -17.29
N GLY A 125 -7.27 -0.29 -18.48
CA GLY A 125 -6.41 -0.98 -19.42
C GLY A 125 -6.17 -2.46 -19.10
N PHE A 126 -7.05 -3.10 -18.32
CA PHE A 126 -7.03 -4.54 -18.13
C PHE A 126 -7.83 -5.24 -19.23
N GLU A 127 -7.41 -6.45 -19.61
CA GLU A 127 -8.12 -7.27 -20.60
C GLU A 127 -9.42 -7.86 -20.04
N HIS A 128 -9.41 -8.19 -18.75
CA HIS A 128 -10.50 -8.80 -18.00
C HIS A 128 -10.46 -8.34 -16.52
N PRO A 129 -11.59 -8.35 -15.79
CA PRO A 129 -11.60 -7.99 -14.37
C PRO A 129 -10.73 -8.91 -13.51
N GLU A 130 -10.54 -10.17 -13.92
CA GLU A 130 -9.59 -11.10 -13.33
C GLU A 130 -8.18 -10.51 -13.32
N LYS A 131 -7.72 -9.88 -14.40
CA LYS A 131 -6.37 -9.29 -14.45
C LYS A 131 -6.19 -8.11 -13.51
N MET A 132 -7.27 -7.38 -13.24
CA MET A 132 -7.27 -6.36 -12.19
C MET A 132 -7.21 -7.00 -10.79
N PHE A 133 -7.87 -8.14 -10.60
CA PHE A 133 -7.85 -8.88 -9.34
C PHE A 133 -6.48 -9.55 -9.08
N ASP A 134 -5.93 -10.25 -10.08
CA ASP A 134 -4.58 -10.85 -10.07
C ASP A 134 -3.53 -9.81 -9.65
N LEU A 135 -3.63 -8.59 -10.18
CA LEU A 135 -2.71 -7.49 -9.81
C LEU A 135 -2.91 -7.02 -8.36
N ALA A 136 -4.14 -7.04 -7.85
CA ALA A 136 -4.41 -6.67 -6.45
C ALA A 136 -3.85 -7.70 -5.45
N GLU A 137 -3.77 -8.98 -5.85
CA GLU A 137 -3.21 -10.08 -5.06
C GLU A 137 -1.68 -9.99 -4.94
N THR A 138 -0.98 -9.33 -5.88
CA THR A 138 0.48 -9.13 -5.77
C THR A 138 0.90 -8.21 -4.62
N GLY A 139 -0.07 -7.60 -3.92
CA GLY A 139 0.13 -6.80 -2.72
C GLY A 139 0.13 -5.30 -2.92
N LEU A 140 0.71 -4.58 -1.97
CA LEU A 140 0.55 -3.12 -1.83
C LEU A 140 0.86 -2.38 -3.14
N ALA A 141 1.96 -2.72 -3.82
CA ALA A 141 2.34 -2.06 -5.07
C ALA A 141 1.31 -2.28 -6.20
N GLY A 142 0.76 -3.49 -6.33
CA GLY A 142 -0.25 -3.79 -7.35
C GLY A 142 -1.59 -3.11 -7.07
N GLN A 143 -2.03 -3.12 -5.81
CA GLN A 143 -3.25 -2.40 -5.41
C GLN A 143 -3.11 -0.87 -5.59
N VAL A 144 -1.92 -0.32 -5.37
CA VAL A 144 -1.65 1.10 -5.61
C VAL A 144 -1.49 1.40 -7.11
N ASP A 145 -0.97 0.48 -7.93
CA ASP A 145 -0.96 0.65 -9.40
C ASP A 145 -2.39 0.80 -9.95
N ILE A 146 -3.33 0.01 -9.44
CA ILE A 146 -4.76 0.13 -9.77
C ILE A 146 -5.31 1.50 -9.36
N MET A 147 -4.99 1.97 -8.15
CA MET A 147 -5.35 3.31 -7.67
C MET A 147 -4.78 4.41 -8.58
N CYS A 148 -3.50 4.36 -8.92
CA CYS A 148 -2.87 5.37 -9.77
C CYS A 148 -3.47 5.40 -11.18
N ARG A 149 -3.76 4.23 -11.78
CA ARG A 149 -4.47 4.18 -13.06
C ARG A 149 -5.82 4.89 -13.00
N PHE A 150 -6.56 4.73 -11.89
CA PHE A 150 -7.83 5.43 -11.69
C PHE A 150 -7.62 6.94 -11.57
N ILE A 151 -6.65 7.37 -10.75
CA ILE A 151 -6.32 8.79 -10.55
C ILE A 151 -5.96 9.46 -11.88
N VAL A 152 -5.14 8.81 -12.70
CA VAL A 152 -4.71 9.33 -14.01
C VAL A 152 -5.87 9.33 -15.00
N HIS A 153 -6.64 8.23 -15.09
CA HIS A 153 -7.73 8.13 -16.07
C HIS A 153 -8.85 9.16 -15.83
N PHE A 154 -9.16 9.46 -14.57
CA PHE A 154 -10.24 10.39 -14.20
C PHE A 154 -9.74 11.81 -13.95
N ASP A 155 -8.55 12.16 -14.46
CA ASP A 155 -7.97 13.51 -14.39
C ASP A 155 -7.95 14.07 -12.96
N LEU A 156 -7.51 13.26 -11.99
CA LEU A 156 -7.38 13.66 -10.58
C LEU A 156 -5.94 13.99 -10.19
N LYS A 157 -4.99 13.77 -11.10
CA LYS A 157 -3.56 14.00 -10.86
C LYS A 157 -3.25 15.48 -10.64
N ASP A 158 -3.85 16.37 -11.42
CA ASP A 158 -3.61 17.81 -11.31
C ASP A 158 -4.05 18.37 -9.95
N GLU A 159 -5.11 17.81 -9.35
CA GLU A 159 -5.50 18.14 -7.98
C GLU A 159 -4.48 17.66 -6.94
N ILE A 160 -3.85 16.50 -7.16
CA ILE A 160 -2.73 16.05 -6.33
C ILE A 160 -1.54 17.01 -6.49
N ASP A 161 -1.19 17.37 -7.72
CA ASP A 161 -0.04 18.22 -8.03
C ASP A 161 -0.17 19.61 -7.41
N ARG A 162 -1.39 20.17 -7.42
CA ARG A 162 -1.73 21.45 -6.75
C ARG A 162 -1.99 21.31 -5.26
N LEU A 163 -1.95 20.09 -4.71
CA LEU A 163 -2.33 19.75 -3.33
C LEU A 163 -3.77 20.20 -2.97
N ASP A 164 -4.67 20.27 -3.95
CA ASP A 164 -6.09 20.52 -3.72
C ASP A 164 -6.79 19.24 -3.24
N TRP A 165 -6.67 18.99 -1.94
CA TRP A 165 -7.33 17.85 -1.29
C TRP A 165 -8.86 17.94 -1.32
N SER A 166 -9.45 19.12 -1.55
CA SER A 166 -10.90 19.25 -1.71
C SER A 166 -11.35 18.83 -3.10
N GLY A 167 -10.67 19.30 -4.15
CA GLY A 167 -10.87 18.87 -5.53
C GLY A 167 -10.67 17.37 -5.67
N PHE A 168 -9.52 16.86 -5.21
CA PHE A 168 -9.21 15.44 -5.25
C PHE A 168 -10.25 14.59 -4.52
N ALA A 169 -10.59 14.92 -3.27
CA ALA A 169 -11.55 14.12 -2.50
C ALA A 169 -12.97 14.17 -3.10
N ARG A 170 -13.36 15.27 -3.74
CA ARG A 170 -14.64 15.35 -4.46
C ARG A 170 -14.66 14.42 -5.67
N GLY A 171 -13.58 14.36 -6.43
CA GLY A 171 -13.44 13.49 -7.60
C GLY A 171 -13.34 12.01 -7.21
N TYR A 172 -12.51 11.69 -6.23
CA TYR A 172 -12.23 10.31 -5.81
C TYR A 172 -13.33 9.71 -4.92
N ASN A 173 -13.78 10.44 -3.89
CA ASN A 173 -14.76 9.94 -2.90
C ASN A 173 -16.20 10.39 -3.20
N GLY A 174 -16.40 11.28 -4.17
CA GLY A 174 -17.70 11.79 -4.58
C GLY A 174 -18.17 13.06 -3.84
N PRO A 175 -19.34 13.61 -4.21
CA PRO A 175 -19.81 14.92 -3.73
C PRO A 175 -20.04 14.98 -2.21
N ALA A 176 -20.24 13.84 -1.55
CA ALA A 176 -20.45 13.74 -0.12
C ALA A 176 -19.15 13.70 0.70
N TYR A 177 -17.96 13.87 0.09
CA TYR A 177 -16.65 13.68 0.73
C TYR A 177 -16.48 14.47 2.05
N ARG A 178 -17.11 15.65 2.17
CA ARG A 178 -17.05 16.48 3.37
C ARG A 178 -17.64 15.81 4.60
N LYS A 179 -18.66 14.95 4.44
CA LYS A 179 -19.29 14.23 5.57
C LYS A 179 -18.29 13.36 6.34
N ASN A 180 -17.30 12.81 5.65
CA ASN A 180 -16.26 11.97 6.22
C ASN A 180 -14.90 12.69 6.36
N ALA A 181 -14.86 14.00 6.11
CA ALA A 181 -13.69 14.85 6.22
C ALA A 181 -12.47 14.36 5.40
N TYR A 182 -12.69 13.77 4.21
CA TYR A 182 -11.61 13.20 3.39
C TYR A 182 -10.49 14.21 3.09
N HIS A 183 -10.84 15.39 2.58
CA HIS A 183 -9.90 16.50 2.33
C HIS A 183 -8.98 16.87 3.51
N THR A 184 -9.53 17.06 4.71
CA THR A 184 -8.70 17.42 5.89
C THR A 184 -7.85 16.24 6.36
N LYS A 185 -8.37 15.01 6.25
CA LYS A 185 -7.59 13.80 6.53
C LYS A 185 -6.43 13.64 5.56
N MET A 186 -6.64 13.90 4.26
CA MET A 186 -5.59 13.85 3.23
C MET A 186 -4.52 14.92 3.45
N ALA A 187 -4.90 16.16 3.74
CA ALA A 187 -3.96 17.23 4.06
C ALA A 187 -3.07 16.88 5.28
N LYS A 188 -3.69 16.32 6.33
CA LYS A 188 -2.98 15.84 7.51
C LYS A 188 -2.06 14.67 7.18
N ALA A 189 -2.56 13.70 6.40
CA ALA A 189 -1.80 12.52 5.98
C ALA A 189 -0.60 12.90 5.10
N TYR A 190 -0.74 13.89 4.22
CA TYR A 190 0.34 14.42 3.40
C TYR A 190 1.46 15.03 4.24
N THR A 191 1.10 15.84 5.23
CA THR A 191 2.09 16.40 6.17
C THR A 191 2.80 15.28 6.96
N ALA A 192 2.08 14.23 7.35
CA ALA A 192 2.68 13.06 7.99
C ALA A 192 3.59 12.27 7.04
N ALA A 193 3.20 12.09 5.78
CA ALA A 193 3.98 11.41 4.76
C ALA A 193 5.29 12.16 4.46
N LEU A 194 5.24 13.49 4.36
CA LEU A 194 6.44 14.32 4.24
C LEU A 194 7.40 14.09 5.41
N ARG A 195 6.91 14.03 6.65
CA ARG A 195 7.76 13.75 7.82
C ARG A 195 8.34 12.34 7.78
N LEU A 196 7.50 11.34 7.49
CA LEU A 196 7.90 9.95 7.41
C LEU A 196 9.02 9.75 6.38
N LEU A 197 8.85 10.32 5.18
CA LEU A 197 9.81 10.18 4.10
C LEU A 197 11.06 11.07 4.29
N ARG A 198 10.94 12.17 5.05
CA ARG A 198 12.08 13.03 5.44
C ARG A 198 12.97 12.44 6.52
N GLN A 199 12.55 11.41 7.25
CA GLN A 199 13.37 10.80 8.32
C GLN A 199 14.71 10.22 7.80
N GLU A 200 14.96 10.21 6.48
CA GLU A 200 16.29 10.08 5.89
C GLU A 200 16.55 11.03 4.69
N ALA A 201 16.12 12.29 4.72
CA ALA A 201 16.98 13.31 4.08
C ALA A 201 18.24 13.35 4.94
N PRO A 202 19.43 13.07 4.38
CA PRO A 202 20.38 12.11 4.93
C PRO A 202 20.41 12.16 6.47
N GLU A 203 20.14 11.00 7.07
CA GLU A 203 20.56 10.73 8.44
C GLU A 203 21.97 11.31 8.61
N LYS A 204 22.20 12.09 9.68
CA LYS A 204 23.56 12.50 10.05
C LYS A 204 24.46 11.29 9.80
N LEU A 205 25.41 11.41 8.86
CA LEU A 205 26.56 10.50 8.81
C LEU A 205 26.94 10.22 10.26
N PRO A 206 27.13 8.95 10.68
CA PRO A 206 27.53 8.66 12.04
C PRO A 206 28.64 9.64 12.38
N SER A 207 28.40 10.48 13.40
CA SER A 207 29.39 11.46 13.78
C SER A 207 30.72 10.72 13.87
N ALA A 208 31.81 11.34 13.42
CA ALA A 208 33.15 10.82 13.63
C ALA A 208 33.43 10.41 15.10
N ALA A 209 32.59 10.83 16.04
CA ALA A 209 32.57 10.41 17.44
C ALA A 209 32.01 8.98 17.71
N THR A 210 31.16 8.41 16.85
CA THR A 210 30.55 7.09 17.05
C THR A 210 31.13 5.99 16.15
N MET A 211 31.83 6.33 15.06
CA MET A 211 32.64 5.36 14.30
C MET A 211 33.96 5.08 15.00
N LEU A 212 34.26 3.79 15.20
CA LEU A 212 35.61 3.37 15.58
C LEU A 212 36.55 3.58 14.39
N ARG A 213 37.61 4.33 14.61
CA ARG A 213 38.60 4.72 13.60
C ARG A 213 39.99 4.67 14.20
N MET A 214 41.01 4.89 13.37
CA MET A 214 42.38 5.02 13.85
C MET A 214 42.48 5.98 15.04
N GLY A 215 43.03 5.51 16.16
CA GLY A 215 43.17 6.26 17.42
C GLY A 215 41.93 6.23 18.34
N SER A 216 40.86 5.53 17.99
CA SER A 216 39.75 5.26 18.93
C SER A 216 40.23 4.36 20.07
N GLN A 217 39.74 4.61 21.30
CA GLN A 217 40.08 3.80 22.47
C GLN A 217 38.84 3.40 23.29
N GLY A 218 38.97 2.34 24.09
CA GLY A 218 38.00 1.96 25.12
C GLY A 218 37.21 0.68 24.84
N ALA A 219 36.15 0.46 25.61
CA ALA A 219 35.42 -0.81 25.66
C ALA A 219 34.91 -1.29 24.30
N ARG A 220 34.44 -0.37 23.45
CA ARG A 220 33.93 -0.69 22.10
C ARG A 220 35.03 -1.20 21.16
N VAL A 221 36.26 -0.71 21.32
CA VAL A 221 37.42 -1.23 20.56
C VAL A 221 37.77 -2.63 21.03
N ARG A 222 37.70 -2.91 22.34
CA ARG A 222 37.91 -4.26 22.89
C ARG A 222 36.90 -5.25 22.35
N GLU A 223 35.63 -4.85 22.24
CA GLU A 223 34.59 -5.67 21.62
C GLU A 223 34.93 -6.03 20.18
N VAL A 224 35.30 -5.06 19.34
CA VAL A 224 35.68 -5.34 17.94
C VAL A 224 36.91 -6.24 17.86
N GLN A 225 37.94 -5.99 18.67
CA GLN A 225 39.14 -6.84 18.73
C GLN A 225 38.80 -8.27 19.18
N GLN A 226 37.86 -8.46 20.12
CA GLN A 226 37.39 -9.78 20.53
C GLN A 226 36.65 -10.49 19.39
N LEU A 227 35.81 -9.77 18.63
CA LEU A 227 35.10 -10.32 17.47
C LEU A 227 36.06 -10.73 16.36
N LEU A 228 37.05 -9.90 16.04
CA LEU A 228 38.08 -10.21 15.04
C LEU A 228 38.91 -11.43 15.45
N ARG A 229 39.29 -11.53 16.73
CA ARG A 229 39.99 -12.71 17.26
C ARG A 229 39.14 -13.98 17.14
N ARG A 230 37.84 -13.89 17.44
CA ARG A 230 36.89 -15.02 17.24
C ARG A 230 36.74 -15.39 15.77
N ALA A 231 36.79 -14.41 14.87
CA ALA A 231 36.76 -14.62 13.43
C ALA A 231 38.11 -15.12 12.85
N GLY A 232 39.09 -15.44 13.71
CA GLY A 232 40.38 -16.02 13.31
C GLY A 232 41.46 -15.01 12.94
N TYR A 233 41.20 -13.71 13.08
CA TYR A 233 42.20 -12.69 12.79
C TYR A 233 43.16 -12.47 13.96
N PRO A 234 44.48 -12.38 13.72
CA PRO A 234 45.45 -12.10 14.78
C PRO A 234 45.33 -10.62 15.21
N VAL A 235 44.77 -10.39 16.39
CA VAL A 235 44.65 -9.04 17.00
C VAL A 235 44.77 -9.10 18.52
N THR A 236 45.45 -8.11 19.11
CA THR A 236 45.53 -7.90 20.57
C THR A 236 44.27 -7.18 21.06
N VAL A 237 43.69 -7.61 22.19
CA VAL A 237 42.50 -6.97 22.80
C VAL A 237 42.98 -6.01 23.88
N ASP A 238 43.47 -4.85 23.48
CA ASP A 238 43.97 -3.78 24.36
C ASP A 238 42.99 -2.59 24.46
N GLY A 239 42.04 -2.51 23.54
CA GLY A 239 41.09 -1.41 23.44
C GLY A 239 41.66 -0.21 22.72
N ASP A 240 42.71 -0.36 21.93
CA ASP A 240 43.28 0.70 21.08
C ASP A 240 43.13 0.38 19.59
N PHE A 241 42.53 1.29 18.84
CA PHE A 241 42.29 1.13 17.40
C PHE A 241 43.52 1.63 16.63
N ALA A 242 44.61 0.88 16.75
CA ALA A 242 45.89 1.10 16.07
C ALA A 242 45.93 0.42 14.67
N PRO A 243 47.01 0.58 13.87
CA PRO A 243 47.15 -0.11 12.59
C PRO A 243 47.03 -1.64 12.67
N SER A 244 47.44 -2.22 13.79
CA SER A 244 47.26 -3.65 14.11
C SER A 244 45.79 -4.07 14.21
N THR A 245 44.88 -3.15 14.58
CA THR A 245 43.42 -3.37 14.62
C THR A 245 42.78 -3.03 13.27
N LYS A 246 43.24 -1.97 12.59
CA LYS A 246 42.67 -1.53 11.30
C LYS A 246 42.81 -2.57 10.20
N LYS A 247 43.98 -3.19 10.06
CA LYS A 247 44.24 -4.16 8.97
C LYS A 247 43.29 -5.38 9.03
N PRO A 248 43.09 -6.03 10.19
CA PRO A 248 42.05 -7.06 10.35
C PRO A 248 40.62 -6.58 10.10
N VAL A 249 40.24 -5.37 10.55
CA VAL A 249 38.90 -4.81 10.28
C VAL A 249 38.65 -4.69 8.78
N SER A 250 39.63 -4.18 8.03
CA SER A 250 39.51 -4.08 6.57
C SER A 250 39.39 -5.45 5.90
N ALA A 251 40.21 -6.42 6.31
CA ALA A 251 40.12 -7.78 5.77
C ALA A 251 38.82 -8.50 6.12
N PHE A 252 38.19 -8.18 7.26
CA PHE A 252 36.88 -8.70 7.64
C PHE A 252 35.71 -8.08 6.86
N GLN A 253 35.91 -6.88 6.28
CA GLN A 253 34.87 -6.13 5.56
C GLN A 253 34.82 -6.42 4.05
N GLU A 254 35.87 -7.05 3.51
CA GLU A 254 35.90 -7.57 2.14
C GLU A 254 35.18 -8.93 2.05
#